data_AF-A0A1Y4F2G6-F1
#
_entry.id   AF-A0A1Y4F2G6-F1
#
_cell.length_a   1.000
_cell.length_b   1.000
_cell.length_c   1.000
_cell.angle_alpha   90.00
_cell.angle_beta   90.00
_cell.angle_gamma   90.00
#
_symmetry.space_group_name_H-M   'P 1'
#
loop_
_entity.id
_entity.type
_entity.pdbx_description
1 polymer ?
#
loop_
_entity_poly.entity_id
_entity_poly.type
_entity_poly.pdbx_seq_one_letter_code
_entity_poly.pdbx_strand_id
1 'polypeptide(L)'
;MEREILQDLKNYLGSDYDSEQEGSLLFCARRAICSFQNKRNYPECYTDEIKEKDMEKYYACLFDLTLYWCSKQGVEFHQSFSGNGENHSWDSEKEIYSMHNVIPIAVIC
;
A
#
# COMPACT_ATOMS: atom_id res chain seq x y z
N MET A 1 9.35 -6.14 3.46
CA MET A 1 8.21 -5.37 2.91
C MET A 1 7.32 -4.69 3.94
N GLU A 2 6.52 -5.38 4.77
CA GLU A 2 5.58 -4.72 5.71
C GLU A 2 6.26 -3.68 6.61
N ARG A 3 7.44 -4.05 7.15
CA ARG A 3 8.26 -3.15 7.98
C ARG A 3 8.83 -1.96 7.22
N GLU A 4 9.11 -2.14 5.93
CA GLU A 4 9.63 -1.08 5.06
C GLU A 4 8.53 -0.06 4.76
N ILE A 5 7.33 -0.54 4.39
CA ILE A 5 6.15 0.31 4.21
C ILE A 5 5.83 1.08 5.49
N LEU A 6 5.88 0.43 6.66
CA LEU A 6 5.68 1.11 7.94
C LEU A 6 6.73 2.19 8.18
N GLN A 7 8.01 1.91 7.92
CA GLN A 7 9.08 2.89 8.09
C GLN A 7 8.91 4.08 7.14
N ASP A 8 8.54 3.84 5.89
CA ASP A 8 8.30 4.90 4.92
C ASP A 8 7.06 5.71 5.24
N LEU A 9 6.01 5.09 5.80
CA LEU A 9 4.84 5.81 6.33
C LEU A 9 5.22 6.70 7.50
N LYS A 10 6.06 6.23 8.42
CA LYS A 10 6.60 7.06 9.51
C LYS A 10 7.37 8.26 8.97
N ASN A 11 8.20 8.03 7.96
CA ASN A 11 8.95 9.10 7.30
C ASN A 11 8.03 10.09 6.57
N TYR A 12 6.98 9.58 5.92
CA TYR A 12 5.97 10.38 5.20
C TYR A 12 5.14 11.25 6.15
N LEU A 13 4.72 10.69 7.29
CA LEU A 13 3.98 11.41 8.33
C LEU A 13 4.86 12.43 9.06
N GLY A 14 6.16 12.15 9.20
CA GLY A 14 7.11 13.09 9.80
C GLY A 14 6.68 13.49 11.22
N SER A 15 6.40 14.78 11.43
CA SER A 15 5.92 15.31 12.72
C SER A 15 4.50 14.90 13.08
N ASP A 16 3.69 14.50 12.10
CA ASP A 16 2.30 14.07 12.30
C ASP A 16 2.22 12.59 12.69
N TYR A 17 3.36 11.89 12.75
CA TYR A 17 3.42 10.51 13.21
C TYR A 17 3.16 10.42 14.72
N ASP A 18 2.19 9.58 15.07
CA ASP A 18 1.90 9.19 16.44
C ASP A 18 2.13 7.69 16.64
N SER A 19 2.90 7.34 17.68
CA SER A 19 3.13 5.95 18.09
C SER A 19 1.85 5.18 18.44
N GLU A 20 0.80 5.87 18.89
CA GLU A 20 -0.50 5.24 19.18
C GLU A 20 -1.17 4.72 17.90
N GLN A 21 -0.87 5.34 16.75
CA GLN A 21 -1.39 4.95 15.44
C GLN A 21 -0.58 3.82 14.78
N GLU A 22 0.58 3.43 15.33
CA GLU A 22 1.48 2.44 14.72
C GLU A 22 0.77 1.12 14.42
N GLY A 23 -0.08 0.65 15.35
CA GLY A 23 -0.86 -0.57 15.15
C GLY A 23 -1.84 -0.48 13.98
N SER A 24 -2.49 0.68 13.82
CA SER A 24 -3.41 0.95 12.71
C SER A 24 -2.66 1.07 11.38
N LEU A 25 -1.51 1.76 11.35
CA LEU A 25 -0.66 1.87 10.16
C LEU A 25 -0.16 0.50 9.71
N LEU A 26 0.28 -0.34 10.66
CA LEU A 26 0.72 -1.70 10.38
C LEU A 26 -0.42 -2.56 9.81
N PHE A 27 -1.62 -2.42 10.37
CA PHE A 27 -2.81 -3.10 9.86
C PHE A 27 -3.17 -2.64 8.43
N CYS A 28 -3.05 -1.35 8.12
CA CYS A 28 -3.25 -0.82 6.78
C CYS A 28 -2.23 -1.41 5.79
N ALA A 29 -0.95 -1.46 6.15
CA ALA A 29 0.10 -2.03 5.31
C ALA A 29 -0.16 -3.53 5.01
N ARG A 30 -0.54 -4.31 6.03
CA ARG A 30 -0.94 -5.72 5.85
C ARG A 30 -2.11 -5.85 4.88
N ARG A 31 -3.14 -5.02 5.06
CA ARG A 31 -4.33 -5.04 4.22
C ARG A 31 -4.01 -4.69 2.77
N ALA A 32 -3.14 -3.71 2.53
CA ALA A 32 -2.65 -3.35 1.21
C ALA A 32 -1.90 -4.51 0.54
N ILE A 33 -0.99 -5.17 1.24
CA ILE A 33 -0.24 -6.34 0.73
C ILE A 33 -1.21 -7.48 0.37
N CYS A 34 -2.14 -7.84 1.26
CA CYS A 34 -3.11 -8.90 0.97
C CYS A 34 -4.01 -8.55 -0.22
N SER A 35 -4.46 -7.30 -0.33
CA SER A 35 -5.27 -6.83 -1.46
C SER A 35 -4.50 -6.95 -2.77
N PHE A 36 -3.24 -6.52 -2.79
CA PHE A 36 -2.37 -6.62 -3.95
C PHE A 36 -2.12 -8.07 -4.36
N GLN A 37 -1.84 -8.96 -3.39
CA GLN A 37 -1.66 -10.39 -3.65
C GLN A 37 -2.91 -11.02 -4.27
N ASN A 38 -4.09 -10.69 -3.75
CA ASN A 38 -5.37 -11.14 -4.31
C ASN A 38 -5.59 -10.59 -5.72
N LYS A 39 -5.22 -9.33 -5.98
CA LYS A 39 -5.32 -8.71 -7.30
C LYS A 39 -4.37 -9.35 -8.30
N ARG A 40 -3.14 -9.67 -7.91
CA ARG A 40 -2.16 -10.36 -8.76
C ARG A 40 -2.56 -11.80 -9.01
N ASN A 41 -3.29 -12.44 -8.09
CA ASN A 41 -3.73 -13.82 -8.20
C ASN A 41 -2.55 -14.75 -8.51
N TYR A 42 -1.54 -14.73 -7.63
CA TYR A 42 -0.31 -15.50 -7.83
C TYR A 42 -0.62 -16.99 -7.98
N PRO A 43 -0.15 -17.64 -9.06
CA PRO A 43 -0.33 -19.07 -9.23
C PRO A 43 0.38 -19.88 -8.13
N GLU A 44 -0.11 -21.08 -7.83
CA GLU A 44 0.48 -21.95 -6.79
C GLU A 44 1.94 -22.30 -7.07
N CYS A 45 2.34 -22.31 -8.34
CA CYS A 45 3.71 -22.57 -8.75
C CYS A 45 4.69 -21.41 -8.49
N TYR A 46 4.22 -20.25 -7.98
CA TYR A 46 5.09 -19.13 -7.60
C TYR A 46 5.67 -19.34 -6.20
N THR A 47 7.00 -19.33 -6.10
CA THR A 47 7.71 -19.29 -4.82
C THR A 47 7.55 -17.93 -4.14
N ASP A 48 7.76 -17.90 -2.82
CA ASP A 48 7.65 -16.66 -2.05
C ASP A 48 8.70 -15.61 -2.50
N GLU A 49 9.88 -16.05 -2.93
CA GLU A 49 10.92 -15.19 -3.51
C GLU A 49 10.47 -14.50 -4.81
N ILE A 50 9.71 -15.20 -5.66
CA ILE A 50 9.18 -14.64 -6.91
C ILE A 50 8.06 -13.64 -6.59
N LYS A 51 7.20 -13.96 -5.62
CA LYS A 51 6.15 -13.05 -5.15
C LYS A 51 6.75 -11.78 -4.56
N GLU A 52 7.78 -11.90 -3.73
CA GLU A 52 8.47 -10.76 -3.12
C GLU A 52 9.10 -9.84 -4.16
N LYS A 53 9.89 -10.38 -5.10
CA LYS A 53 10.48 -9.60 -6.20
C LYS A 53 9.44 -8.91 -7.08
N ASP A 54 8.27 -9.53 -7.25
CA ASP A 54 7.19 -8.92 -7.99
C ASP A 54 6.53 -7.80 -7.17
N MET A 55 6.23 -8.03 -5.90
CA MET A 55 5.70 -6.99 -5.00
C MET A 55 6.64 -5.78 -4.88
N GLU A 56 7.97 -5.99 -4.85
CA GLU A 56 8.98 -4.91 -4.85
C GLU A 56 8.87 -4.00 -6.07
N LYS A 57 8.59 -4.55 -7.26
CA LYS A 57 8.39 -3.75 -8.49
C LYS A 57 7.17 -2.85 -8.40
N TYR A 58 6.18 -3.23 -7.59
CA TYR A 58 4.95 -2.48 -7.36
C TYR A 58 4.93 -1.81 -5.98
N TYR A 59 6.10 -1.53 -5.41
CA TYR A 59 6.19 -0.91 -4.09
C TYR A 59 5.41 0.42 -4.01
N ALA A 60 5.49 1.26 -5.05
CA ALA A 60 4.72 2.50 -5.12
C ALA A 60 3.19 2.25 -5.05
N CYS A 61 2.71 1.19 -5.72
CA CYS A 61 1.30 0.79 -5.63
C CYS A 61 0.91 0.34 -4.22
N LEU A 62 1.78 -0.43 -3.56
CA LEU A 62 1.55 -0.92 -2.19
C LEU A 62 1.53 0.25 -1.19
N PHE A 63 2.38 1.25 -1.39
CA PHE A 63 2.42 2.45 -0.57
C PHE A 63 1.13 3.27 -0.72
N ASP A 64 0.69 3.54 -1.95
CA ASP A 64 -0.56 4.28 -2.22
C ASP A 64 -1.80 3.54 -1.71
N LEU A 65 -1.85 2.20 -1.88
CA LEU A 65 -2.89 1.37 -1.28
C LEU A 65 -2.92 1.50 0.24
N THR A 66 -1.75 1.61 0.87
CA THR A 66 -1.66 1.75 2.32
C THR A 66 -2.19 3.11 2.77
N LEU A 67 -1.83 4.19 2.08
CA LEU A 67 -2.38 5.52 2.34
C LEU A 67 -3.90 5.56 2.17
N TYR A 68 -4.43 4.92 1.12
CA TYR A 68 -5.86 4.75 0.91
C TYR A 68 -6.53 4.04 2.09
N TRP A 69 -5.97 2.92 2.58
CA TRP A 69 -6.52 2.19 3.71
C TRP A 69 -6.45 2.97 5.03
N CYS A 70 -5.37 3.72 5.25
CA CYS A 70 -5.25 4.64 6.38
C CYS A 70 -6.35 5.71 6.34
N SER A 71 -6.56 6.33 5.18
CA SER A 71 -7.60 7.33 4.96
C SER A 71 -9.01 6.74 5.20
N LYS A 72 -9.30 5.55 4.68
CA LYS A 72 -10.60 4.87 4.88
C LYS A 72 -10.86 4.45 6.32
N GLN A 73 -9.82 4.15 7.10
CA GLN A 73 -9.95 3.82 8.53
C GLN A 73 -10.16 5.05 9.41
N GLY A 74 -10.12 6.26 8.84
CA GLY A 74 -10.22 7.49 9.61
C GLY A 74 -8.95 7.77 10.41
N VAL A 75 -7.80 7.26 9.97
CA VAL A 75 -6.50 7.73 10.48
C VAL A 75 -6.38 9.19 10.01
N GLU A 76 -6.65 10.11 10.91
CA GLU A 76 -6.60 11.55 10.64
C GLU A 76 -5.15 11.96 10.44
N PHE A 77 -4.76 12.11 9.19
CA PHE A 77 -3.59 12.89 8.82
C PHE A 77 -3.88 14.33 9.22
N HIS A 78 -3.29 14.82 10.31
CA HIS A 78 -3.40 16.23 10.66
C HIS A 78 -2.86 17.04 9.49
N GLN A 79 -3.76 17.68 8.75
CA GLN A 79 -3.44 18.40 7.53
C GLN A 79 -2.60 19.64 7.86
N SER A 80 -1.30 19.47 8.06
CA SER A 80 -0.30 20.54 8.02
C SER A 80 0.77 20.25 6.98
N PHE A 81 0.52 19.35 6.02
CA PHE A 81 1.36 19.22 4.85
C PHE A 81 0.90 20.22 3.76
N SER A 82 1.40 21.46 3.85
CA SER A 82 1.33 22.45 2.76
C SER A 82 2.32 22.14 1.62
N GLY A 83 2.63 20.87 1.43
CA GLY A 83 3.43 20.39 0.32
C GLY A 83 2.55 20.26 -0.91
N ASN A 84 3.08 20.71 -2.03
CA ASN A 84 2.54 20.64 -3.39
C ASN A 84 2.30 19.21 -3.92
N GLY A 85 1.91 18.26 -3.06
CA GLY A 85 1.64 16.86 -3.39
C GLY A 85 0.18 16.73 -3.79
N GLU A 86 -0.05 16.25 -5.00
CA GLU A 86 -1.37 15.99 -5.54
C GLU A 86 -2.20 15.22 -4.51
N ASN A 87 -3.28 15.83 -4.01
CA ASN A 87 -4.28 15.15 -3.20
C ASN A 87 -4.92 14.07 -4.08
N HIS A 88 -4.28 12.91 -4.20
CA HIS A 88 -4.88 11.75 -4.83
C HIS A 88 -5.90 11.19 -3.83
N SER A 89 -7.11 11.76 -3.89
CA SER A 89 -8.27 11.11 -3.32
C SER A 89 -8.64 9.96 -4.26
N TRP A 90 -8.34 8.73 -3.87
CA TRP A 90 -8.78 7.55 -4.60
C TRP A 90 -10.14 7.11 -4.08
N ASP A 91 -11.08 6.90 -5.00
CA ASP A 91 -12.42 6.42 -4.67
C ASP A 91 -12.41 4.90 -4.43
N SER A 92 -11.49 4.18 -5.07
CA SER A 92 -11.35 2.72 -4.92
C SER A 92 -9.94 2.19 -5.16
N GLU A 93 -9.65 0.99 -4.64
CA GLU A 93 -8.39 0.28 -4.93
C GLU A 93 -8.17 0.04 -6.44
N LYS A 94 -9.25 -0.07 -7.23
CA LYS A 94 -9.17 -0.29 -8.68
C LYS A 94 -8.50 0.87 -9.41
N GLU A 95 -8.67 2.09 -8.93
CA GLU A 95 -8.02 3.27 -9.49
C GLU A 95 -6.53 3.21 -9.25
N ILE A 96 -6.12 2.88 -8.02
CA ILE A 96 -4.71 2.70 -7.65
C ILE A 96 -4.08 1.59 -8.50
N TYR A 97 -4.74 0.44 -8.63
CA TYR A 97 -4.28 -0.62 -9.52
C TYR A 97 -4.16 -0.18 -10.97
N SER A 98 -5.07 0.65 -11.47
CA SER A 98 -5.04 1.14 -12.85
C SER A 98 -3.91 2.15 -13.07
N MET A 99 -3.68 3.05 -12.13
CA MET A 99 -2.57 4.02 -12.18
C MET A 99 -1.21 3.33 -12.20
N HIS A 100 -1.06 2.26 -11.42
CA HIS A 100 0.18 1.48 -11.32
C HIS A 100 0.27 0.33 -12.33
N ASN A 101 -0.67 0.22 -13.27
CA ASN A 101 -0.74 -0.84 -14.28
C ASN A 101 -0.70 -2.27 -13.69
N VAL A 102 -1.32 -2.46 -12.52
CA VAL A 102 -1.39 -3.76 -11.84
C VAL A 102 -2.43 -4.65 -12.50
N ILE A 103 -1.95 -5.66 -13.21
CA ILE A 103 -2.79 -6.67 -13.87
C ILE A 103 -2.69 -8.03 -13.16
N PRO A 104 -3.79 -8.80 -13.11
CA PRO A 104 -3.74 -10.17 -12.62
C PRO A 104 -2.84 -11.03 -13.52
N ILE A 105 -2.17 -12.01 -12.91
CA ILE A 105 -1.36 -12.98 -13.64
C ILE A 105 -2.30 -14.02 -14.24
N ALA A 106 -2.39 -14.01 -15.57
CA ALA A 106 -3.10 -15.04 -16.32
C ALA A 106 -2.15 -16.21 -16.59
N VAL A 107 -2.02 -17.13 -15.64
CA VAL A 107 -1.27 -18.37 -15.83
C VAL A 107 -2.06 -19.54 -15.26
N ILE A 108 -2.14 -20.60 -16.07
CA ILE A 108 -2.61 -21.93 -15.67
C ILE A 108 -1.35 -22.71 -15.30
N CYS A 109 -1.06 -22.83 -13.99
CA CYS A 109 -0.42 -24.06 -13.52
C CYS A 109 -1.57 -25.10 -13.42
#